data_AF-W9Y5X3-F1
#
_entry.id   AF-W9Y5X3-F1
#
_cell.length_a   1.000
_cell.length_b   1.000
_cell.length_c   1.000
_cell.angle_alpha   90.00
_cell.angle_beta   90.00
_cell.angle_gamma   90.00
#
_symmetry.space_group_name_H-M   'P 1'
#
loop_
_entity.id
_entity.type
_entity.pdbx_description
1 polymer ?
#
loop_
_entity_poly.entity_id
_entity_poly.type
_entity_poly.pdbx_seq_one_letter_code
_entity_poly.pdbx_strand_id
1 'polypeptide(L)'
;MSKPKAFLKHSKAKKRSEQGELQILETADDYLAAGVDHEEAAGKWRAGDAVKSMRFFSKAIDVYDQGLRKFPNSLDLAYNKARVLLEIATHPVLVRQLNAPLLEVLQQALEAHRYALSLDQDNPDTLFNTAQVLTAIAEAYAKDADRPDQDALQPLEEALELQDRCLALQELRLEQSLQEQREAAAQLETETAESGASESTAHPAQDSDASPATGTEDQWFAIVEPVTKDTLIDTILAELGTLTTLCSILSSSPAAAPTSTLGWIEEFSSKLVQTKLPILLQDAETEKLQEIALVKANFSSGLLEAGYRLGAIDSSTYKRERDEAFRVPDLDLERNYAGLLANANSLIAFNSALADGGASIAASEASQRWNALSAAIANMAKASKISGPVPDDIAETHFIRGNCSLLQHRLSHPPAFYQPAIANAAQLLKNADVFYRNASKLYQDDEQKVISHVRAAVSQALQTGSDILSAAAANAPGKGTEWTTGQIEDMVEEGLISLAFESS
;
A
#
# COMPACT_ATOMS: atom_id res chain seq x y z
N MET A 1 0.65 -1.00 -0.85
CA MET A 1 -0.21 -2.03 -0.22
C MET A 1 0.59 -3.31 -0.11
N SER A 2 1.17 -3.60 1.06
CA SER A 2 1.70 -4.94 1.34
C SER A 2 0.56 -5.95 1.19
N LYS A 3 0.78 -7.01 0.41
CA LYS A 3 -0.21 -8.07 0.24
C LYS A 3 -0.54 -8.68 1.62
N PRO A 4 -1.80 -9.00 1.91
CA PRO A 4 -2.12 -9.83 3.07
C PRO A 4 -1.26 -11.09 3.03
N LYS A 5 -0.59 -11.44 4.14
CA LYS A 5 0.22 -12.65 4.21
C LYS A 5 -0.70 -13.87 3.97
N ALA A 6 -0.43 -14.61 2.90
CA ALA A 6 -1.00 -15.93 2.57
C ALA A 6 0.21 -16.84 2.28
N PHE A 7 0.35 -18.04 2.85
CA PHE A 7 -0.54 -19.20 2.74
C PHE A 7 -0.33 -20.20 3.89
N LEU A 8 -1.40 -20.74 4.47
CA LEU A 8 -1.39 -22.15 4.91
C LEU A 8 -1.65 -23.01 3.66
N LYS A 9 -0.59 -23.46 2.97
CA LYS A 9 -0.72 -24.46 1.91
C LYS A 9 -0.96 -25.82 2.55
N HIS A 10 -2.22 -26.21 2.71
CA HIS A 10 -2.53 -27.62 2.92
C HIS A 10 -2.30 -28.41 1.61
N SER A 11 -1.50 -29.45 1.73
CA SER A 11 -1.15 -30.36 0.64
C SER A 11 -2.38 -31.11 0.12
N LYS A 12 -2.68 -30.92 -1.16
CA LYS A 12 -3.56 -31.70 -2.05
C LYS A 12 -4.64 -32.56 -1.35
N ALA A 13 -5.83 -31.99 -1.21
CA ALA A 13 -7.03 -32.80 -0.99
C ALA A 13 -7.41 -33.58 -2.27
N LYS A 14 -7.67 -34.86 -2.05
CA LYS A 14 -8.13 -35.95 -2.93
C LYS A 14 -8.84 -35.55 -4.23
N LYS A 15 -8.48 -36.27 -5.30
CA LYS A 15 -9.24 -36.45 -6.55
C LYS A 15 -10.76 -36.43 -6.29
N ARG A 16 -11.43 -35.41 -6.85
CA ARG A 16 -12.89 -35.35 -7.00
C ARG A 16 -13.38 -36.60 -7.73
N SER A 17 -14.13 -37.45 -7.03
CA SER A 17 -15.11 -38.31 -7.67
C SER A 17 -16.44 -37.56 -7.75
N GLU A 18 -17.03 -37.64 -8.93
CA GLU A 18 -18.33 -37.16 -9.33
C GLU A 18 -19.43 -37.45 -8.30
N GLN A 19 -20.14 -36.41 -7.84
CA GLN A 19 -21.61 -36.31 -7.77
C GLN A 19 -22.02 -35.22 -6.77
N GLY A 20 -22.94 -34.35 -7.21
CA GLY A 20 -23.46 -33.23 -6.45
C GLY A 20 -24.45 -33.64 -5.38
N GLU A 21 -23.93 -34.20 -4.28
CA GLU A 21 -24.62 -34.15 -2.99
C GLU A 21 -24.15 -32.90 -2.25
N LEU A 22 -25.10 -32.17 -1.66
CA LEU A 22 -24.82 -31.10 -0.69
C LEU A 22 -23.84 -31.67 0.35
N GLN A 23 -22.59 -31.23 0.32
CA GLN A 23 -21.65 -31.51 1.41
C GLN A 23 -22.33 -31.06 2.70
N ILE A 24 -22.73 -32.01 3.54
CA ILE A 24 -23.28 -31.72 4.85
C ILE A 24 -22.09 -31.23 5.67
N LEU A 25 -22.04 -29.92 5.92
CA LEU A 25 -20.98 -29.31 6.72
C LEU A 25 -21.30 -29.55 8.21
N GLU A 26 -20.58 -30.48 8.83
CA GLU A 26 -20.83 -30.91 10.21
C GLU A 26 -19.78 -30.37 11.18
N THR A 27 -18.52 -30.34 10.78
CA THR A 27 -17.37 -29.95 11.61
C THR A 27 -16.84 -28.55 11.25
N ALA A 28 -16.07 -27.92 12.14
CA ALA A 28 -15.43 -26.63 11.85
C ALA A 28 -14.52 -26.72 10.61
N ASP A 29 -13.82 -27.84 10.45
CA ASP A 29 -12.94 -28.10 9.31
C ASP A 29 -13.71 -28.21 7.99
N ASP A 30 -14.94 -28.75 8.00
CA ASP A 30 -15.79 -28.78 6.80
C ASP A 30 -16.17 -27.37 6.34
N TYR A 31 -16.57 -26.50 7.28
CA TYR A 31 -16.86 -25.10 6.97
C TYR A 31 -15.60 -24.36 6.49
N LEU A 32 -14.46 -24.63 7.12
CA LEU A 32 -13.19 -24.03 6.74
C LEU A 32 -12.82 -24.43 5.30
N ALA A 33 -12.85 -25.72 4.98
CA ALA A 33 -12.55 -26.23 3.65
C ALA A 33 -13.50 -25.66 2.58
N ALA A 34 -14.81 -25.61 2.86
CA ALA A 34 -15.79 -25.05 1.94
C ALA A 34 -15.60 -23.54 1.72
N GLY A 35 -15.23 -22.80 2.77
CA GLY A 35 -14.89 -21.37 2.68
C GLY A 35 -13.67 -21.14 1.80
N VAL A 36 -12.59 -21.89 2.04
CA VAL A 36 -11.35 -21.83 1.25
C VAL A 36 -11.60 -22.17 -0.22
N ASP A 37 -12.43 -23.18 -0.52
CA ASP A 37 -12.82 -23.53 -1.89
C ASP A 37 -13.51 -22.36 -2.62
N HIS A 38 -14.34 -21.59 -1.91
CA HIS A 38 -14.96 -20.39 -2.44
C HIS A 38 -13.96 -19.26 -2.65
N GLU A 39 -13.01 -19.06 -1.74
CA GLU A 39 -11.94 -18.07 -1.92
C GLU A 39 -11.04 -18.38 -3.11
N GLU A 40 -10.62 -19.63 -3.27
CA GLU A 40 -9.83 -20.05 -4.43
C GLU A 40 -10.60 -19.85 -5.75
N ALA A 41 -11.91 -20.13 -5.74
CA ALA A 41 -12.77 -19.83 -6.87
C ALA A 41 -12.84 -18.32 -7.13
N ALA A 42 -12.97 -17.49 -6.10
CA ALA A 42 -12.99 -16.04 -6.22
C ALA A 42 -11.68 -15.50 -6.84
N GLY A 43 -10.53 -16.01 -6.39
CA GLY A 43 -9.22 -15.63 -6.89
C GLY A 43 -9.05 -15.88 -8.40
N LYS A 44 -9.63 -16.97 -8.93
CA LYS A 44 -9.58 -17.31 -10.36
C LYS A 44 -10.32 -16.31 -11.25
N TRP A 45 -11.38 -15.68 -10.75
CA TRP A 45 -12.16 -14.70 -11.50
C TRP A 45 -11.66 -13.27 -11.32
N ARG A 46 -10.77 -13.02 -10.35
CA ARG A 46 -10.37 -11.68 -9.91
C ARG A 46 -9.85 -10.77 -11.05
N ALA A 47 -9.05 -11.33 -11.97
CA ALA A 47 -8.44 -10.57 -13.06
C ALA A 47 -9.34 -10.36 -14.29
N GLY A 48 -10.51 -11.02 -14.36
CA GLY A 48 -11.38 -10.98 -15.54
C GLY A 48 -12.83 -10.59 -15.25
N ASP A 49 -13.44 -11.18 -14.22
CA ASP A 49 -14.83 -10.93 -13.84
C ASP A 49 -14.89 -10.63 -12.34
N ALA A 50 -14.67 -9.36 -12.02
CA ALA A 50 -14.66 -8.85 -10.65
C ALA A 50 -16.00 -9.08 -9.92
N VAL A 51 -17.12 -8.93 -10.64
CA VAL A 51 -18.47 -9.17 -10.09
C VAL A 51 -18.63 -10.63 -9.69
N LYS A 52 -18.15 -11.56 -10.52
CA LYS A 52 -18.20 -12.99 -10.21
C LYS A 52 -17.23 -13.36 -9.10
N SER A 53 -16.04 -12.75 -9.06
CA SER A 53 -15.10 -12.88 -7.94
C SER A 53 -15.76 -12.48 -6.62
N MET A 54 -16.41 -11.30 -6.58
CA MET A 54 -17.18 -10.83 -5.43
C MET A 54 -18.26 -11.82 -4.98
N ARG A 55 -19.02 -12.40 -5.92
CA ARG A 55 -20.04 -13.42 -5.57
C ARG A 55 -19.46 -14.64 -4.88
N PHE A 56 -18.25 -15.06 -5.23
CA PHE A 56 -17.59 -16.18 -4.55
C PHE A 56 -17.06 -15.77 -3.17
N PHE A 57 -16.49 -14.57 -3.03
CA PHE A 57 -16.11 -14.06 -1.72
C PHE A 57 -17.30 -13.91 -0.77
N SER A 58 -18.45 -13.41 -1.24
CA SER A 58 -19.67 -13.36 -0.42
C SER A 58 -20.10 -14.75 0.06
N LYS A 59 -20.00 -15.78 -0.81
CA LYS A 59 -20.28 -17.16 -0.41
C LYS A 59 -19.30 -17.69 0.63
N ALA A 60 -18.02 -17.34 0.52
CA ALA A 60 -17.03 -17.71 1.53
C ALA A 60 -17.40 -17.12 2.90
N ILE A 61 -17.77 -15.83 2.94
CA ILE A 61 -18.26 -15.16 4.16
C ILE A 61 -19.50 -15.87 4.71
N ASP A 62 -20.49 -16.18 3.86
CA ASP A 62 -21.71 -16.89 4.29
C ASP A 62 -21.41 -18.26 4.90
N VAL A 63 -20.43 -18.99 4.36
CA VAL A 63 -19.98 -20.29 4.89
C VAL A 63 -19.29 -20.10 6.23
N TYR A 64 -18.39 -19.12 6.37
CA TYR A 64 -17.74 -18.84 7.65
C TYR A 64 -18.75 -18.39 8.72
N ASP A 65 -19.74 -17.57 8.36
CA ASP A 65 -20.81 -17.17 9.28
C ASP A 65 -21.65 -18.35 9.76
N GLN A 66 -21.98 -19.29 8.87
CA GLN A 66 -22.67 -20.52 9.26
C GLN A 66 -21.82 -21.39 10.19
N GLY A 67 -20.51 -21.50 9.89
CA GLY A 67 -19.56 -22.21 10.72
C GLY A 67 -19.44 -21.60 12.12
N LEU A 68 -19.27 -20.28 12.21
CA LEU A 68 -19.13 -19.54 13.47
C LEU A 68 -20.39 -19.57 14.34
N ARG A 69 -21.59 -19.69 13.75
CA ARG A 69 -22.83 -19.92 14.52
C ARG A 69 -22.81 -21.27 15.24
N LYS A 70 -22.17 -22.29 14.68
CA LYS A 70 -22.04 -23.63 15.28
C LYS A 70 -20.78 -23.77 16.15
N PHE A 71 -19.70 -23.11 15.73
CA PHE A 71 -18.37 -23.19 16.32
C PHE A 71 -17.84 -21.79 16.63
N PRO A 72 -18.44 -21.06 17.60
CA PRO A 72 -18.07 -19.67 17.86
C PRO A 72 -16.61 -19.51 18.25
N ASN A 73 -16.03 -20.50 18.94
CA ASN A 73 -14.64 -20.43 19.42
C ASN A 73 -13.61 -20.89 18.37
N SER A 74 -14.01 -21.11 17.11
CA SER A 74 -13.06 -21.49 16.04
C SER A 74 -12.29 -20.26 15.56
N LEU A 75 -11.01 -20.18 15.94
CA LEU A 75 -10.10 -19.13 15.48
C LEU A 75 -9.95 -19.16 13.96
N ASP A 76 -9.80 -20.34 13.34
CA ASP A 76 -9.58 -20.45 11.90
C ASP A 76 -10.75 -19.89 11.09
N LEU A 77 -11.99 -20.18 11.48
CA LEU A 77 -13.18 -19.63 10.83
C LEU A 77 -13.26 -18.11 11.03
N ALA A 78 -12.97 -17.62 12.24
CA ALA A 78 -12.98 -16.20 12.56
C ALA A 78 -11.93 -15.42 11.76
N TYR A 79 -10.70 -15.92 11.76
CA TYR A 79 -9.56 -15.33 11.07
C TYR A 79 -9.78 -15.29 9.55
N ASN A 80 -10.22 -16.41 8.94
CA ASN A 80 -10.42 -16.45 7.49
C ASN A 80 -11.58 -15.54 7.04
N LYS A 81 -12.67 -15.46 7.82
CA LYS A 81 -13.73 -14.48 7.56
C LYS A 81 -13.17 -13.05 7.56
N ALA A 82 -12.42 -12.70 8.60
CA ALA A 82 -11.86 -11.36 8.77
C ALA A 82 -10.91 -11.01 7.61
N ARG A 83 -10.02 -11.94 7.23
CA ARG A 83 -9.09 -11.78 6.10
C ARG A 83 -9.82 -11.57 4.77
N VAL A 84 -10.89 -12.32 4.50
CA VAL A 84 -11.69 -12.15 3.27
C VAL A 84 -12.34 -10.76 3.21
N LEU A 85 -12.88 -10.27 4.34
CA LEU A 85 -13.45 -8.93 4.41
C LEU A 85 -12.40 -7.84 4.13
N LEU A 86 -11.20 -7.97 4.72
CA LEU A 86 -10.08 -7.07 4.44
C LEU A 86 -9.68 -7.09 2.96
N GLU A 87 -9.54 -8.27 2.34
CA GLU A 87 -9.22 -8.43 0.92
C GLU A 87 -10.26 -7.73 0.03
N ILE A 88 -11.55 -7.91 0.30
CA ILE A 88 -12.64 -7.26 -0.45
C ILE A 88 -12.54 -5.73 -0.33
N ALA A 89 -12.27 -5.23 0.88
CA ALA A 89 -12.24 -3.80 1.16
C ALA A 89 -11.01 -3.09 0.58
N THR A 90 -9.90 -3.80 0.38
CA THR A 90 -8.61 -3.20 0.00
C THR A 90 -8.14 -3.54 -1.41
N HIS A 91 -8.66 -4.60 -2.03
CA HIS A 91 -8.21 -4.97 -3.37
C HIS A 91 -8.74 -3.98 -4.44
N PRO A 92 -7.88 -3.35 -5.26
CA PRO A 92 -8.26 -2.26 -6.17
C PRO A 92 -9.38 -2.59 -7.17
N VAL A 93 -9.48 -3.87 -7.56
CA VAL A 93 -10.53 -4.35 -8.48
C VAL A 93 -11.84 -4.66 -7.74
N LEU A 94 -11.77 -5.13 -6.49
CA LEU A 94 -12.94 -5.58 -5.73
C LEU A 94 -13.66 -4.42 -5.06
N VAL A 95 -12.90 -3.44 -4.56
CA VAL A 95 -13.45 -2.24 -3.90
C VAL A 95 -14.41 -1.46 -4.81
N ARG A 96 -14.21 -1.50 -6.13
CA ARG A 96 -15.09 -0.88 -7.13
C ARG A 96 -16.42 -1.60 -7.32
N GLN A 97 -16.58 -2.78 -6.73
CA GLN A 97 -17.76 -3.64 -6.84
C GLN A 97 -18.56 -3.70 -5.53
N LEU A 98 -18.23 -2.87 -4.54
CA LEU A 98 -18.94 -2.85 -3.27
C LEU A 98 -20.37 -2.31 -3.47
N ASN A 99 -21.32 -2.97 -2.82
CA ASN A 99 -22.72 -2.52 -2.77
C ASN A 99 -23.02 -1.63 -1.55
N ALA A 100 -21.99 -1.36 -0.74
CA ALA A 100 -22.06 -0.56 0.48
C ALA A 100 -20.86 0.41 0.50
N PRO A 101 -20.94 1.53 1.23
CA PRO A 101 -19.82 2.43 1.41
C PRO A 101 -18.57 1.71 1.93
N LEU A 102 -17.40 2.04 1.39
CA LEU A 102 -16.12 1.41 1.76
C LEU A 102 -15.90 1.39 3.27
N LEU A 103 -16.18 2.52 3.94
CA LEU A 103 -15.99 2.64 5.38
C LEU A 103 -16.85 1.65 6.18
N GLU A 104 -18.07 1.37 5.73
CA GLU A 104 -18.94 0.37 6.38
C GLU A 104 -18.33 -1.04 6.25
N VAL A 105 -17.80 -1.38 5.09
CA VAL A 105 -17.16 -2.70 4.85
C VAL A 105 -15.86 -2.83 5.65
N LEU A 106 -15.07 -1.76 5.76
CA LEU A 106 -13.88 -1.73 6.61
C LEU A 106 -14.21 -1.88 8.10
N GLN A 107 -15.29 -1.27 8.57
CA GLN A 107 -15.77 -1.45 9.95
C GLN A 107 -16.21 -2.90 10.21
N GLN A 108 -16.91 -3.54 9.27
CA GLN A 108 -17.24 -4.97 9.36
C GLN A 108 -15.98 -5.85 9.40
N ALA A 109 -14.96 -5.53 8.59
CA ALA A 109 -13.67 -6.20 8.64
C ALA A 109 -13.00 -6.05 10.01
N LEU A 110 -13.01 -4.83 10.58
CA LEU A 110 -12.42 -4.54 11.89
C LEU A 110 -13.13 -5.32 13.00
N GLU A 111 -14.47 -5.38 12.98
CA GLU A 111 -15.25 -6.17 13.94
C GLU A 111 -14.91 -7.66 13.86
N ALA A 112 -14.80 -8.21 12.65
CA ALA A 112 -14.40 -9.61 12.46
C ALA A 112 -12.97 -9.89 12.97
N HIS A 113 -12.05 -8.95 12.74
CA HIS A 113 -10.68 -9.03 13.25
C HIS A 113 -10.61 -8.94 14.78
N ARG A 114 -11.36 -8.02 15.39
CA ARG A 114 -11.47 -7.91 16.85
C ARG A 114 -12.09 -9.17 17.46
N TYR A 115 -13.05 -9.79 16.78
CA TYR A 115 -13.58 -11.09 17.19
C TYR A 115 -12.50 -12.18 17.17
N ALA A 116 -11.71 -12.29 16.09
CA ALA A 116 -10.59 -13.24 16.03
C ALA A 116 -9.54 -12.97 17.13
N LEU A 117 -9.17 -11.72 17.40
CA LEU A 117 -8.28 -11.35 18.51
C LEU A 117 -8.84 -11.70 19.89
N SER A 118 -10.17 -11.70 20.05
CA SER A 118 -10.79 -12.12 21.31
C SER A 118 -10.62 -13.62 21.59
N LEU A 119 -10.40 -14.43 20.54
CA LEU A 119 -10.15 -15.87 20.64
C LEU A 119 -8.65 -16.17 20.86
N ASP A 120 -7.76 -15.43 20.20
CA ASP A 120 -6.31 -15.49 20.41
C ASP A 120 -5.68 -14.09 20.26
N GLN A 121 -5.32 -13.49 21.40
CA GLN A 121 -4.79 -12.12 21.46
C GLN A 121 -3.33 -12.02 21.00
N ASP A 122 -2.61 -13.15 20.95
CA ASP A 122 -1.19 -13.22 20.59
C ASP A 122 -0.97 -13.86 19.21
N ASN A 123 -2.02 -13.95 18.39
CA ASN A 123 -1.93 -14.41 17.01
C ASN A 123 -1.29 -13.32 16.12
N PRO A 124 -0.06 -13.48 15.61
CA PRO A 124 0.62 -12.41 14.87
C PRO A 124 -0.06 -12.04 13.56
N ASP A 125 -0.63 -13.01 12.85
CA ASP A 125 -1.32 -12.76 11.59
C ASP A 125 -2.60 -11.96 11.81
N THR A 126 -3.33 -12.25 12.89
CA THR A 126 -4.52 -11.49 13.27
C THR A 126 -4.14 -10.08 13.70
N LEU A 127 -3.07 -9.91 14.51
CA LEU A 127 -2.55 -8.59 14.90
C LEU A 127 -2.16 -7.75 13.67
N PHE A 128 -1.35 -8.34 12.77
CA PHE A 128 -0.89 -7.69 11.55
C PHE A 128 -2.06 -7.24 10.66
N ASN A 129 -3.00 -8.15 10.37
CA ASN A 129 -4.13 -7.82 9.50
C ASN A 129 -5.12 -6.84 10.17
N THR A 130 -5.28 -6.89 11.50
CA THR A 130 -6.10 -5.90 12.23
C THR A 130 -5.51 -4.50 12.07
N ALA A 131 -4.20 -4.37 12.19
CA ALA A 131 -3.51 -3.11 11.95
C ALA A 131 -3.69 -2.62 10.50
N GLN A 132 -3.64 -3.52 9.50
CA GLN A 132 -3.91 -3.15 8.11
C GLN A 132 -5.32 -2.59 7.91
N VAL A 133 -6.34 -3.17 8.55
CA VAL A 133 -7.72 -2.64 8.51
C VAL A 133 -7.77 -1.24 9.13
N LEU A 134 -7.15 -1.05 10.29
CA LEU A 134 -7.13 0.24 10.99
C LEU A 134 -6.44 1.34 10.17
N THR A 135 -5.32 1.03 9.53
CA THR A 135 -4.65 1.95 8.58
C THR A 135 -5.57 2.29 7.41
N ALA A 136 -6.27 1.31 6.83
CA ALA A 136 -7.22 1.56 5.73
C ALA A 136 -8.43 2.40 6.16
N ILE A 137 -8.92 2.24 7.41
CA ILE A 137 -9.96 3.09 7.99
C ILE A 137 -9.46 4.53 8.13
N ALA A 138 -8.24 4.73 8.64
CA ALA A 138 -7.66 6.06 8.77
C ALA A 138 -7.51 6.76 7.41
N GLU A 139 -7.07 6.03 6.37
CA GLU A 139 -7.01 6.55 5.00
C GLU A 139 -8.40 6.91 4.45
N ALA A 140 -9.44 6.15 4.81
CA ALA A 140 -10.81 6.48 4.42
C ALA A 140 -11.33 7.72 5.15
N TYR A 141 -11.02 7.87 6.45
CA TYR A 141 -11.37 9.07 7.22
C TYR A 141 -10.69 10.33 6.68
N ALA A 142 -9.39 10.25 6.35
CA ALA A 142 -8.65 11.39 5.81
C ALA A 142 -9.11 11.83 4.40
N LYS A 143 -9.91 11.00 3.71
CA LYS A 143 -10.51 11.33 2.41
C LYS A 143 -11.97 11.78 2.51
N ASP A 144 -12.57 11.67 3.68
CA ASP A 144 -13.96 12.04 3.93
C ASP A 144 -13.99 13.51 4.39
N ALA A 145 -14.37 14.41 3.47
CA ALA A 145 -14.40 15.86 3.73
C ALA A 145 -15.37 16.25 4.86
N ASP A 146 -16.33 15.39 5.21
CA ASP A 146 -17.28 15.62 6.29
C ASP A 146 -16.73 15.19 7.67
N ARG A 147 -15.53 14.59 7.72
CA ARG A 147 -14.89 14.12 8.95
C ARG A 147 -13.68 14.98 9.34
N PRO A 148 -13.48 15.25 10.64
CA PRO A 148 -12.25 15.84 11.12
C PRO A 148 -11.06 14.88 10.90
N ASP A 149 -9.95 15.40 10.36
CA ASP A 149 -8.70 14.63 10.18
C ASP A 149 -8.19 13.99 11.48
N GLN A 150 -8.51 14.59 12.63
CA GLN A 150 -8.16 14.06 13.95
C GLN A 150 -8.77 12.66 14.20
N ASP A 151 -9.92 12.35 13.60
CA ASP A 151 -10.57 11.02 13.73
C ASP A 151 -9.71 9.91 13.13
N ALA A 152 -8.81 10.23 12.19
CA ALA A 152 -7.89 9.28 11.57
C ALA A 152 -6.67 8.94 12.46
N LEU A 153 -6.39 9.71 13.51
CA LEU A 153 -5.22 9.49 14.37
C LEU A 153 -5.36 8.25 15.25
N GLN A 154 -6.52 8.09 15.90
CA GLN A 154 -6.73 6.98 16.84
C GLN A 154 -6.56 5.61 16.17
N PRO A 155 -7.14 5.33 14.98
CA PRO A 155 -6.90 4.06 14.30
C PRO A 155 -5.42 3.84 13.95
N LEU A 156 -4.66 4.88 13.61
CA LEU A 156 -3.23 4.76 13.28
C LEU A 156 -2.38 4.46 14.52
N GLU A 157 -2.68 5.09 15.65
CA GLU A 157 -2.03 4.78 16.93
C GLU A 157 -2.30 3.31 17.33
N GLU A 158 -3.56 2.86 17.27
CA GLU A 158 -3.94 1.47 17.54
C GLU A 158 -3.24 0.50 16.55
N ALA A 159 -3.15 0.86 15.27
CA ALA A 159 -2.45 0.05 14.26
C ALA A 159 -0.96 -0.14 14.59
N LEU A 160 -0.28 0.93 15.01
CA LEU A 160 1.15 0.90 15.36
C LEU A 160 1.41 0.09 16.63
N GLU A 161 0.52 0.19 17.64
CA GLU A 161 0.60 -0.66 18.83
C GLU A 161 0.45 -2.16 18.51
N LEU A 162 -0.50 -2.51 17.63
CA LEU A 162 -0.71 -3.89 17.20
C LEU A 162 0.45 -4.41 16.35
N GLN A 163 1.04 -3.56 15.49
CA GLN A 163 2.22 -3.91 14.70
C GLN A 163 3.47 -4.11 15.56
N ASP A 164 3.72 -3.24 16.55
CA ASP A 164 4.86 -3.40 17.46
C ASP A 164 4.74 -4.69 18.28
N ARG A 165 3.53 -5.00 18.78
CA ARG A 165 3.25 -6.28 19.46
C ARG A 165 3.45 -7.47 18.51
N CYS A 166 2.96 -7.37 17.27
CA CYS A 166 3.15 -8.40 16.26
C CYS A 166 4.65 -8.65 15.98
N LEU A 167 5.42 -7.58 15.82
CA LEU A 167 6.86 -7.65 15.58
C LEU A 167 7.59 -8.31 16.75
N ALA A 168 7.28 -7.93 18.00
CA ALA A 168 7.89 -8.53 19.19
C ALA A 168 7.62 -10.04 19.29
N LEU A 169 6.39 -10.48 18.98
CA LEU A 169 6.04 -11.91 18.95
C LEU A 169 6.77 -12.65 17.83
N GLN A 170 6.91 -12.04 16.65
CA GLN A 170 7.66 -12.60 15.54
C GLN A 170 9.16 -12.72 15.84
N GLU A 171 9.75 -11.70 16.48
CA GLU A 171 11.16 -11.73 16.93
C GLU A 171 11.41 -12.88 17.90
N LEU A 172 10.54 -13.06 18.89
CA LEU A 172 10.63 -14.17 19.84
C LEU A 172 10.55 -15.53 19.13
N ARG A 173 9.62 -15.70 18.19
CA ARG A 173 9.45 -16.95 17.42
C ARG A 173 10.66 -17.23 16.53
N LEU A 174 11.24 -16.21 15.90
CA LEU A 174 12.44 -16.35 15.09
C LEU A 174 13.62 -16.79 15.95
N GLU A 175 13.81 -16.15 17.12
CA GLU A 175 14.88 -16.53 18.05
C GLU A 175 14.74 -17.97 18.54
N GLN A 176 13.52 -18.38 18.93
CA GLN A 176 13.22 -19.76 19.31
C GLN A 176 13.56 -20.75 18.19
N SER A 177 13.10 -20.48 16.96
CA SER A 177 13.37 -21.37 15.82
C SER A 177 14.86 -21.49 15.51
N LEU A 178 15.61 -20.38 15.60
CA LEU A 178 17.07 -20.42 15.42
C LEU A 178 17.77 -21.20 16.53
N GLN A 179 17.28 -21.11 17.77
CA GLN A 179 17.83 -21.86 18.88
C GLN A 179 17.58 -23.37 18.73
N GLU A 180 16.36 -23.76 18.38
CA GLU A 180 15.99 -25.15 18.09
C GLU A 180 16.85 -25.75 16.95
N GLN A 181 17.09 -24.97 15.89
CA GLN A 181 17.97 -25.39 14.79
C GLN A 181 19.42 -25.61 15.23
N ARG A 182 19.96 -24.75 16.12
CA ARG A 182 21.32 -24.92 16.66
C ARG A 182 21.42 -26.15 17.55
N GLU A 183 20.42 -26.39 18.39
CA GLU A 183 20.38 -27.56 19.26
C GLU A 183 20.28 -28.85 18.46
N ALA A 184 19.43 -28.89 17.43
CA ALA A 184 19.33 -30.03 16.52
C ALA A 184 20.62 -30.28 15.74
N ALA A 185 21.29 -29.22 15.26
CA ALA A 185 22.58 -29.35 14.59
C ALA A 185 23.67 -29.90 15.53
N ALA A 186 23.73 -29.42 16.77
CA ALA A 186 24.67 -29.91 17.77
C ALA A 186 24.44 -31.39 18.11
N GLN A 187 23.18 -31.83 18.20
CA GLN A 187 22.82 -33.23 18.44
C GLN A 187 23.28 -34.14 17.29
N LEU A 188 23.06 -33.73 16.05
CA LEU A 188 23.52 -34.46 14.86
C LEU A 188 25.05 -34.56 14.78
N GLU A 189 25.77 -33.53 15.19
CA GLU A 189 27.25 -33.54 15.28
C GLU A 189 27.76 -34.49 16.36
N THR A 190 27.08 -34.57 17.51
CA THR A 190 27.42 -35.55 18.55
C THR A 190 27.13 -36.99 18.13
N GLU A 191 26.01 -37.25 17.45
CA GLU A 191 25.67 -38.59 16.96
C GLU A 191 26.61 -39.05 15.83
N THR A 192 27.05 -38.16 14.94
CA THR A 192 28.05 -38.49 13.90
C THR A 192 29.45 -38.70 14.49
N ALA A 193 29.82 -38.00 15.56
CA ALA A 193 31.08 -38.21 16.27
C ALA A 193 31.12 -39.54 17.05
N GLU A 194 30.01 -39.98 17.65
CA GLU A 194 29.92 -41.27 18.35
C GLU A 194 29.80 -42.47 17.39
N SER A 195 29.21 -42.28 16.21
CA SER A 195 29.10 -43.31 15.16
C SER A 195 30.43 -43.61 14.44
N GLY A 196 31.42 -42.72 14.52
CA GLY A 196 32.76 -42.88 13.93
C GLY A 196 33.72 -43.76 14.74
N ALA A 197 33.31 -44.26 15.92
CA ALA A 197 34.17 -44.99 16.85
C ALA A 197 33.84 -46.50 17.01
N SER A 198 33.02 -47.08 16.13
CA SER A 198 32.79 -48.54 16.11
C SER A 198 33.08 -49.14 14.73
N GLU A 199 34.37 -49.28 14.42
CA GLU A 199 34.83 -50.35 13.52
C GLU A 199 34.98 -51.66 14.31
N SER A 200 34.55 -52.75 13.67
CA SER A 200 34.75 -54.17 14.01
C SER A 200 33.69 -54.85 14.88
N THR A 201 32.71 -55.48 14.24
CA THR A 201 32.77 -56.95 14.00
C THR A 201 31.67 -57.41 13.05
N ALA A 202 32.09 -58.14 12.01
CA ALA A 202 31.21 -58.79 11.05
C ALA A 202 30.65 -60.10 11.63
N HIS A 203 29.34 -60.36 11.41
CA HIS A 203 28.82 -61.71 11.18
C HIS A 203 27.54 -61.68 10.33
N PRO A 204 27.36 -62.62 9.37
CA PRO A 204 26.25 -62.61 8.43
C PRO A 204 25.08 -63.54 8.81
N ALA A 205 23.90 -63.18 8.27
CA ALA A 205 22.70 -63.96 7.96
C ALA A 205 21.76 -64.39 9.10
N GLN A 206 20.48 -63.95 9.02
CA GLN A 206 19.34 -64.83 8.81
C GLN A 206 18.02 -64.08 8.54
N ASP A 207 17.30 -64.54 7.51
CA ASP A 207 15.88 -64.25 7.25
C ASP A 207 15.00 -64.60 8.45
N SER A 208 14.06 -63.72 8.80
CA SER A 208 12.77 -64.16 9.37
C SER A 208 11.64 -63.18 9.08
N ASP A 209 10.61 -63.79 8.52
CA ASP A 209 9.24 -63.37 8.22
C ASP A 209 8.55 -62.37 9.17
N ALA A 210 7.82 -61.46 8.53
CA ALA A 210 6.46 -61.01 8.81
C ALA A 210 5.99 -60.80 10.27
N SER A 211 5.72 -59.54 10.61
CA SER A 211 4.44 -59.13 11.23
C SER A 211 4.14 -57.66 10.91
N PRO A 212 2.96 -57.33 10.35
CA PRO A 212 2.56 -55.95 10.11
C PRO A 212 2.11 -55.34 11.43
N ALA A 213 2.94 -54.50 12.02
CA ALA A 213 2.54 -53.64 13.12
C ALA A 213 1.54 -52.60 12.60
N THR A 214 0.27 -52.87 12.87
CA THR A 214 -0.77 -51.93 13.31
C THR A 214 -0.51 -50.44 13.04
N GLY A 215 -1.29 -49.92 12.08
CA GLY A 215 -1.77 -48.55 11.92
C GLY A 215 -1.03 -47.46 12.69
N THR A 216 -0.06 -46.85 12.02
CA THR A 216 0.23 -45.44 12.24
C THR A 216 -1.01 -44.66 11.82
N GLU A 217 -1.78 -44.19 12.80
CA GLU A 217 -2.72 -43.10 12.56
C GLU A 217 -1.93 -41.96 11.91
N ASP A 218 -2.29 -41.59 10.69
CA ASP A 218 -1.72 -40.45 9.99
C ASP A 218 -2.02 -39.18 10.81
N GLN A 219 -1.12 -38.85 11.73
CA GLN A 219 -1.16 -37.61 12.50
C GLN A 219 -0.78 -36.48 11.55
N TRP A 220 -1.79 -35.86 10.96
CA TRP A 220 -1.60 -34.68 10.10
C TRP A 220 -1.16 -33.50 10.97
N PHE A 221 0.15 -33.24 11.02
CA PHE A 221 0.67 -32.00 11.58
C PHE A 221 0.34 -30.84 10.63
N ALA A 222 -0.36 -29.82 11.11
CA ALA A 222 -0.45 -28.55 10.42
C ALA A 222 0.96 -27.95 10.33
N ILE A 223 1.47 -27.81 9.10
CA ILE A 223 2.77 -27.15 8.87
C ILE A 223 2.54 -25.66 9.12
N VAL A 224 2.88 -25.20 10.32
CA VAL A 224 2.96 -23.77 10.63
C VAL A 224 4.16 -23.20 9.88
N GLU A 225 3.93 -22.22 9.01
CA GLU A 225 5.03 -21.55 8.32
C GLU A 225 5.96 -20.88 9.35
N PRO A 226 7.28 -21.12 9.28
CA PRO A 226 8.21 -20.57 10.24
C PRO A 226 8.33 -19.05 10.05
N VAL A 227 8.45 -18.33 11.16
CA VAL A 227 8.78 -16.90 11.12
C VAL A 227 10.20 -16.74 10.59
N THR A 228 10.37 -15.92 9.55
CA THR A 228 11.65 -15.65 8.88
C THR A 228 12.08 -14.20 9.07
N LYS A 229 13.34 -13.87 8.71
CA LYS A 229 13.79 -12.47 8.62
C LYS A 229 12.86 -11.63 7.72
N ASP A 230 12.42 -12.19 6.59
CA ASP A 230 11.48 -11.51 5.69
C ASP A 230 10.13 -11.24 6.35
N THR A 231 9.66 -12.15 7.21
CA THR A 231 8.42 -11.96 7.97
C THR A 231 8.51 -10.72 8.85
N LEU A 232 9.65 -10.51 9.53
CA LEU A 232 9.92 -9.33 10.36
C LEU A 232 10.06 -8.08 9.50
N ILE A 233 10.78 -8.17 8.37
CA ILE A 233 10.93 -7.05 7.44
C ILE A 233 9.56 -6.59 6.93
N ASP A 234 8.68 -7.49 6.53
CA ASP A 234 7.34 -7.15 6.05
C ASP A 234 6.52 -6.40 7.11
N THR A 235 6.67 -6.78 8.38
CA THR A 235 6.03 -6.09 9.51
C THR A 235 6.61 -4.69 9.68
N ILE A 236 7.93 -4.53 9.64
CA ILE A 236 8.58 -3.21 9.70
C ILE A 236 8.17 -2.31 8.52
N LEU A 237 8.05 -2.87 7.32
CA LEU A 237 7.61 -2.11 6.15
C LEU A 237 6.14 -1.67 6.29
N ALA A 238 5.29 -2.47 6.92
CA ALA A 238 3.92 -2.09 7.24
C ALA A 238 3.85 -0.99 8.31
N GLU A 239 4.72 -1.03 9.32
CA GLU A 239 4.86 0.06 10.31
C GLU A 239 5.29 1.37 9.64
N LEU A 240 6.33 1.33 8.80
CA LEU A 240 6.76 2.51 8.03
C LEU A 240 5.66 3.03 7.10
N GLY A 241 4.87 2.15 6.49
CA GLY A 241 3.69 2.52 5.71
C GLY A 241 2.65 3.26 6.56
N THR A 242 2.35 2.74 7.74
CA THR A 242 1.38 3.35 8.68
C THR A 242 1.87 4.71 9.18
N LEU A 243 3.16 4.84 9.51
CA LEU A 243 3.78 6.12 9.85
C LEU A 243 3.77 7.11 8.68
N THR A 244 3.91 6.62 7.44
CA THR A 244 3.81 7.47 6.24
C THR A 244 2.40 8.06 6.11
N THR A 245 1.36 7.26 6.33
CA THR A 245 -0.04 7.73 6.36
C THR A 245 -0.26 8.76 7.47
N LEU A 246 0.28 8.52 8.67
CA LEU A 246 0.24 9.48 9.77
C LEU A 246 0.91 10.81 9.39
N CYS A 247 2.11 10.78 8.80
CA CYS A 247 2.79 11.99 8.31
C CYS A 247 1.97 12.73 7.25
N SER A 248 1.25 12.02 6.36
CA SER A 248 0.37 12.63 5.37
C SER A 248 -0.77 13.41 6.02
N ILE A 249 -1.39 12.87 7.08
CA ILE A 249 -2.46 13.55 7.82
C ILE A 249 -1.92 14.79 8.53
N LEU A 250 -0.76 14.68 9.19
CA LEU A 250 -0.10 15.82 9.84
C LEU A 250 0.27 16.93 8.85
N SER A 251 0.63 16.54 7.63
CA SER A 251 0.96 17.47 6.54
C SER A 251 -0.28 18.23 6.07
N SER A 252 -1.37 17.52 5.77
CA SER A 252 -2.63 18.15 5.34
C SER A 252 -3.29 18.96 6.46
N SER A 253 -3.13 18.53 7.71
CA SER A 253 -3.82 19.08 8.87
C SER A 253 -2.87 19.24 10.07
N PRO A 254 -2.00 20.27 10.07
CA PRO A 254 -0.99 20.45 11.14
C PRO A 254 -1.59 20.63 12.54
N ALA A 255 -2.86 21.03 12.63
CA ALA A 255 -3.58 21.20 13.89
C ALA A 255 -4.25 19.91 14.41
N ALA A 256 -4.27 18.83 13.62
CA ALA A 256 -4.97 17.60 13.97
C ALA A 256 -4.33 16.86 15.15
N ALA A 257 -3.02 17.02 15.37
CA ALA A 257 -2.27 16.31 16.40
C ALA A 257 -1.46 17.23 17.33
N PRO A 258 -1.08 16.75 18.54
CA PRO A 258 -0.16 17.45 19.41
C PRO A 258 1.21 17.71 18.76
N THR A 259 1.88 18.79 19.16
CA THR A 259 3.22 19.15 18.64
C THR A 259 4.29 18.09 18.94
N SER A 260 4.07 17.21 19.92
CA SER A 260 4.96 16.10 20.26
C SER A 260 4.91 14.93 19.29
N THR A 261 3.86 14.82 18.46
CA THR A 261 3.65 13.66 17.58
C THR A 261 4.78 13.48 16.59
N LEU A 262 5.32 14.56 16.02
CA LEU A 262 6.44 14.48 15.07
C LEU A 262 7.70 13.87 15.71
N GLY A 263 8.06 14.30 16.92
CA GLY A 263 9.21 13.75 17.65
C GLY A 263 9.02 12.29 18.04
N TRP A 264 7.79 11.87 18.33
CA TRP A 264 7.47 10.46 18.56
C TRP A 264 7.64 9.62 17.29
N ILE A 265 7.18 10.10 16.13
CA ILE A 265 7.37 9.43 14.83
C ILE A 265 8.88 9.26 14.54
N GLU A 266 9.67 10.30 14.76
CA GLU A 266 11.13 10.24 14.60
C GLU A 266 11.78 9.20 15.51
N GLU A 267 11.42 9.16 16.79
CA GLU A 267 11.98 8.19 17.73
C GLU A 267 11.58 6.75 17.38
N PHE A 268 10.29 6.53 17.11
CA PHE A 268 9.74 5.23 16.76
C PHE A 268 10.38 4.69 15.48
N SER A 269 10.37 5.48 14.40
CA SER A 269 10.95 5.08 13.12
C SER A 269 12.48 4.90 13.18
N SER A 270 13.19 5.65 14.01
CA SER A 270 14.64 5.50 14.18
C SER A 270 15.00 4.11 14.74
N LYS A 271 14.20 3.58 15.69
CA LYS A 271 14.39 2.21 16.21
C LYS A 271 14.25 1.18 15.08
N LEU A 272 13.24 1.32 14.24
CA LEU A 272 13.02 0.43 13.10
C LEU A 272 14.14 0.52 12.06
N VAL A 273 14.47 1.73 11.62
CA VAL A 273 15.36 1.98 10.48
C VAL A 273 16.84 1.86 10.84
N GLN A 274 17.25 2.32 12.01
CA GLN A 274 18.67 2.38 12.40
C GLN A 274 19.09 1.21 13.28
N THR A 275 18.15 0.54 13.95
CA THR A 275 18.48 -0.58 14.87
C THR A 275 18.07 -1.92 14.29
N LYS A 276 16.78 -2.11 13.97
CA LYS A 276 16.24 -3.42 13.56
C LYS A 276 16.58 -3.80 12.13
N LEU A 277 16.29 -2.94 11.15
CA LEU A 277 16.51 -3.24 9.74
C LEU A 277 17.96 -3.65 9.41
N PRO A 278 19.01 -2.93 9.81
CA PRO A 278 20.39 -3.28 9.42
C PRO A 278 20.81 -4.70 9.80
N ILE A 279 20.27 -5.24 10.90
CA ILE A 279 20.53 -6.62 11.35
C ILE A 279 19.83 -7.63 10.43
N LEU A 280 18.60 -7.34 10.02
CA LEU A 280 17.80 -8.21 9.17
C LEU A 280 18.31 -8.27 7.71
N LEU A 281 19.02 -7.23 7.26
CA LEU A 281 19.41 -7.06 5.85
C LEU A 281 20.74 -7.70 5.44
N GLN A 282 21.49 -8.31 6.37
CA GLN A 282 22.84 -8.83 6.08
C GLN A 282 22.88 -9.80 4.90
N ASP A 283 21.78 -10.53 4.65
CA ASP A 283 21.66 -11.56 3.60
C ASP A 283 20.46 -11.31 2.67
N ALA A 284 19.92 -10.08 2.65
CA ALA A 284 18.71 -9.78 1.88
C ALA A 284 18.98 -9.78 0.37
N GLU A 285 18.03 -10.32 -0.40
CA GLU A 285 18.07 -10.31 -1.87
C GLU A 285 17.96 -8.89 -2.42
N THR A 286 18.44 -8.68 -3.66
CA THR A 286 18.49 -7.34 -4.27
C THR A 286 17.09 -6.74 -4.45
N GLU A 287 16.11 -7.56 -4.86
CA GLU A 287 14.72 -7.15 -4.99
C GLU A 287 14.15 -6.68 -3.65
N LYS A 288 14.52 -7.37 -2.55
CA LYS A 288 14.09 -7.00 -1.21
C LYS A 288 14.73 -5.70 -0.73
N LEU A 289 16.01 -5.50 -1.02
CA LEU A 289 16.71 -4.23 -0.75
C LEU A 289 16.06 -3.05 -1.51
N GLN A 290 15.66 -3.26 -2.77
CA GLN A 290 14.95 -2.26 -3.57
C GLN A 290 13.59 -1.88 -2.97
N GLU A 291 12.81 -2.87 -2.54
CA GLU A 291 11.52 -2.64 -1.87
C GLU A 291 11.70 -1.79 -0.59
N ILE A 292 12.67 -2.16 0.24
CA ILE A 292 12.95 -1.48 1.51
C ILE A 292 13.45 -0.05 1.27
N ALA A 293 14.35 0.13 0.29
CA ALA A 293 14.83 1.46 -0.09
C ALA A 293 13.68 2.36 -0.53
N LEU A 294 12.72 1.83 -1.30
CA LEU A 294 11.54 2.57 -1.75
C LEU A 294 10.63 2.97 -0.58
N VAL A 295 10.31 2.04 0.32
CA VAL A 295 9.48 2.32 1.49
C VAL A 295 10.14 3.36 2.41
N LYS A 296 11.45 3.24 2.64
CA LYS A 296 12.23 4.24 3.39
C LYS A 296 12.18 5.62 2.72
N ALA A 297 12.34 5.69 1.40
CA ALA A 297 12.30 6.96 0.68
C ALA A 297 10.92 7.64 0.77
N ASN A 298 9.84 6.87 0.67
CA ASN A 298 8.47 7.36 0.85
C ASN A 298 8.22 7.86 2.27
N PHE A 299 8.59 7.06 3.28
CA PHE A 299 8.46 7.45 4.68
C PHE A 299 9.25 8.73 4.99
N SER A 300 10.53 8.77 4.61
CA SER A 300 11.37 9.95 4.81
C SER A 300 10.79 11.19 4.13
N SER A 301 10.23 11.04 2.93
CA SER A 301 9.61 12.17 2.22
C SER A 301 8.38 12.71 2.95
N GLY A 302 7.51 11.83 3.44
CA GLY A 302 6.33 12.21 4.22
C GLY A 302 6.70 12.85 5.55
N LEU A 303 7.69 12.30 6.26
CA LEU A 303 8.20 12.87 7.51
C LEU A 303 8.78 14.28 7.31
N LEU A 304 9.54 14.48 6.24
CA LEU A 304 10.12 15.79 5.92
C LEU A 304 9.04 16.80 5.52
N GLU A 305 8.00 16.37 4.80
CA GLU A 305 6.85 17.23 4.49
C GLU A 305 6.15 17.70 5.76
N ALA A 306 5.80 16.76 6.65
CA ALA A 306 5.16 17.06 7.93
C ALA A 306 6.04 18.00 8.76
N GLY A 307 7.35 17.71 8.85
CA GLY A 307 8.31 18.54 9.55
C GLY A 307 8.39 19.97 9.00
N TYR A 308 8.36 20.14 7.69
CA TYR A 308 8.37 21.48 7.08
C TYR A 308 7.06 22.23 7.37
N ARG A 309 5.91 21.59 7.17
CA ARG A 309 4.59 22.20 7.36
C ARG A 309 4.29 22.54 8.83
N LEU A 310 4.86 21.77 9.77
CA LEU A 310 4.84 22.05 11.21
C LEU A 310 5.91 23.06 11.65
N GLY A 311 6.76 23.53 10.74
CA GLY A 311 7.82 24.50 11.02
C GLY A 311 9.02 23.94 11.79
N ALA A 312 9.17 22.62 11.85
CA ALA A 312 10.31 21.95 12.49
C ALA A 312 11.60 22.02 11.64
N ILE A 313 11.46 22.09 10.31
CA ILE A 313 12.60 22.22 9.37
C ILE A 313 12.36 23.32 8.34
N ASP A 314 13.44 23.88 7.79
CA ASP A 314 13.38 24.84 6.69
C ASP A 314 13.33 24.17 5.31
N SER A 315 13.04 24.94 4.25
CA SER A 315 12.92 24.41 2.88
C SER A 315 14.24 23.90 2.31
N SER A 316 15.37 24.43 2.77
CA SER A 316 16.70 23.96 2.34
C SER A 316 17.00 22.57 2.89
N THR A 317 16.62 22.32 4.14
CA THR A 317 16.75 21.05 4.84
C THR A 317 15.78 20.03 4.25
N TYR A 318 14.51 20.40 4.07
CA TYR A 318 13.54 19.54 3.38
C TYR A 318 14.07 19.11 2.01
N LYS A 319 14.53 20.06 1.18
CA LYS A 319 15.09 19.74 -0.14
C LYS A 319 16.27 18.77 -0.06
N ARG A 320 17.26 19.06 0.81
CA ARG A 320 18.50 18.28 0.91
C ARG A 320 18.23 16.85 1.34
N GLU A 321 17.50 16.67 2.42
CA GLU A 321 17.21 15.35 2.97
C GLU A 321 16.28 14.55 2.05
N ARG A 322 15.32 15.20 1.37
CA ARG A 322 14.47 14.54 0.35
C ARG A 322 15.31 14.05 -0.82
N ASP A 323 16.20 14.89 -1.35
CA ASP A 323 17.11 14.49 -2.42
C ASP A 323 17.98 13.30 -2.00
N GLU A 324 18.45 13.26 -0.75
CA GLU A 324 19.27 12.17 -0.24
C GLU A 324 18.51 10.85 -0.11
N ALA A 325 17.25 10.90 0.33
CA ALA A 325 16.39 9.72 0.45
C ALA A 325 16.23 8.95 -0.89
N PHE A 326 16.31 9.64 -2.04
CA PHE A 326 16.22 9.03 -3.37
C PHE A 326 17.56 8.79 -4.07
N ARG A 327 18.71 9.10 -3.43
CA ARG A 327 20.06 8.81 -3.96
C ARG A 327 20.63 7.47 -3.51
N VAL A 328 19.89 6.72 -2.68
CA VAL A 328 20.33 5.43 -2.15
C VAL A 328 20.56 4.45 -3.31
N PRO A 329 21.76 3.83 -3.42
CA PRO A 329 22.08 2.93 -4.53
C PRO A 329 21.11 1.76 -4.67
N ASP A 330 20.65 1.23 -3.54
CA ASP A 330 19.73 0.09 -3.47
C ASP A 330 18.39 0.37 -4.15
N LEU A 331 17.99 1.64 -4.36
CA LEU A 331 16.74 1.97 -5.03
C LEU A 331 16.80 1.69 -6.55
N ASP A 332 18.00 1.67 -7.14
CA ASP A 332 18.26 1.62 -8.58
C ASP A 332 17.29 2.51 -9.38
N LEU A 333 17.24 3.79 -8.99
CA LEU A 333 16.28 4.76 -9.50
C LEU A 333 16.29 4.87 -11.04
N GLU A 334 17.39 4.55 -11.70
CA GLU A 334 17.49 4.57 -13.16
C GLU A 334 16.60 3.53 -13.85
N ARG A 335 16.34 2.40 -13.19
CA ARG A 335 15.61 1.25 -13.75
C ARG A 335 14.34 0.91 -12.99
N ASN A 336 14.09 1.58 -11.87
CA ASN A 336 12.94 1.35 -11.02
C ASN A 336 11.79 2.32 -11.34
N TYR A 337 10.75 1.83 -12.02
CA TYR A 337 9.55 2.62 -12.33
C TYR A 337 8.90 3.19 -11.07
N ALA A 338 8.70 2.35 -10.04
CA ALA A 338 8.07 2.77 -8.79
C ALA A 338 8.93 3.80 -8.04
N GLY A 339 10.26 3.64 -8.05
CA GLY A 339 11.19 4.62 -7.49
C GLY A 339 11.13 5.98 -8.19
N LEU A 340 11.04 6.01 -9.53
CA LEU A 340 10.91 7.26 -10.28
C LEU A 340 9.57 7.95 -10.01
N LEU A 341 8.48 7.18 -9.93
CA LEU A 341 7.16 7.69 -9.60
C LEU A 341 7.14 8.28 -8.19
N ALA A 342 7.68 7.57 -7.21
CA ALA A 342 7.81 8.02 -5.83
C ALA A 342 8.65 9.31 -5.71
N ASN A 343 9.79 9.39 -6.42
CA ASN A 343 10.62 10.60 -6.43
C ASN A 343 9.89 11.78 -7.09
N ALA A 344 9.14 11.54 -8.18
CA ALA A 344 8.34 12.57 -8.80
C ALA A 344 7.21 13.08 -7.89
N ASN A 345 6.51 12.18 -7.20
CA ASN A 345 5.46 12.55 -6.25
C ASN A 345 6.01 13.32 -5.05
N SER A 346 7.17 12.93 -4.50
CA SER A 346 7.81 13.70 -3.41
C SER A 346 8.25 15.09 -3.84
N LEU A 347 8.66 15.27 -5.10
CA LEU A 347 8.96 16.59 -5.68
C LEU A 347 7.71 17.47 -5.86
N ILE A 348 6.57 16.85 -6.20
CA ILE A 348 5.28 17.55 -6.31
C ILE A 348 4.79 17.98 -4.93
N ALA A 349 4.86 17.08 -3.94
CA ALA A 349 4.56 17.37 -2.54
C ALA A 349 5.45 18.50 -1.99
N PHE A 350 6.76 18.43 -2.25
CA PHE A 350 7.70 19.52 -1.94
C PHE A 350 7.25 20.85 -2.56
N ASN A 351 6.88 20.87 -3.85
CA ASN A 351 6.35 22.08 -4.48
C ASN A 351 5.06 22.58 -3.80
N SER A 352 4.15 21.70 -3.43
CA SER A 352 2.90 22.06 -2.75
C SER A 352 3.18 22.67 -1.39
N ALA A 353 4.04 22.04 -0.58
CA ALA A 353 4.43 22.57 0.73
C ALA A 353 5.03 23.99 0.64
N LEU A 354 5.90 24.25 -0.33
CA LEU A 354 6.47 25.59 -0.56
C LEU A 354 5.46 26.60 -1.14
N ALA A 355 4.33 26.13 -1.69
CA ALA A 355 3.28 26.99 -2.21
C ALA A 355 2.41 27.59 -1.08
N ASP A 356 2.27 26.87 0.03
CA ASP A 356 1.37 27.21 1.14
C ASP A 356 1.94 28.32 2.06
N GLY A 357 3.20 28.70 1.85
CA GLY A 357 3.80 29.86 2.51
C GLY A 357 3.12 31.17 2.09
N GLY A 358 3.19 32.19 2.96
CA GLY A 358 2.70 33.53 2.62
C GLY A 358 3.31 34.08 1.33
N ALA A 359 2.67 35.06 0.69
CA ALA A 359 3.03 35.56 -0.65
C ALA A 359 4.54 35.85 -0.85
N SER A 360 5.21 36.39 0.17
CA SER A 360 6.67 36.64 0.13
C SER A 360 7.50 35.37 0.08
N ILE A 361 7.10 34.33 0.82
CA ILE A 361 7.79 33.03 0.86
C ILE A 361 7.59 32.34 -0.48
N ALA A 362 6.34 32.25 -0.95
CA ALA A 362 6.00 31.65 -2.24
C ALA A 362 6.76 32.26 -3.43
N ALA A 363 6.99 33.59 -3.41
CA ALA A 363 7.83 34.26 -4.41
C ALA A 363 9.32 33.92 -4.27
N SER A 364 9.86 33.93 -3.04
CA SER A 364 11.26 33.58 -2.79
C SER A 364 11.61 32.13 -3.15
N GLU A 365 10.62 31.23 -3.06
CA GLU A 365 10.79 29.81 -3.29
C GLU A 365 10.43 29.37 -4.72
N ALA A 366 9.98 30.30 -5.58
CA ALA A 366 9.54 30.00 -6.94
C ALA A 366 10.60 29.27 -7.78
N SER A 367 11.89 29.57 -7.58
CA SER A 367 12.99 28.86 -8.24
C SER A 367 13.10 27.40 -7.80
N GLN A 368 12.94 27.13 -6.50
CA GLN A 368 12.97 25.76 -5.97
C GLN A 368 11.78 24.96 -6.48
N ARG A 369 10.59 25.57 -6.45
CA ARG A 369 9.35 24.99 -6.98
C ARG A 369 9.46 24.64 -8.46
N TRP A 370 9.97 25.57 -9.27
CA TRP A 370 10.21 25.34 -10.70
C TRP A 370 11.15 24.15 -10.95
N ASN A 371 12.26 24.08 -10.21
CA ASN A 371 13.24 23.00 -10.34
C ASN A 371 12.64 21.66 -9.92
N ALA A 372 11.85 21.63 -8.85
CA ALA A 372 11.19 20.42 -8.38
C ALA A 372 10.19 19.88 -9.42
N LEU A 373 9.34 20.74 -9.98
CA LEU A 373 8.39 20.36 -11.02
C LEU A 373 9.09 19.90 -12.32
N SER A 374 10.20 20.55 -12.68
CA SER A 374 11.01 20.14 -13.84
C SER A 374 11.62 18.75 -13.63
N ALA A 375 12.14 18.48 -12.43
CA ALA A 375 12.69 17.19 -12.06
C ALA A 375 11.60 16.10 -12.00
N ALA A 376 10.41 16.42 -11.50
CA ALA A 376 9.26 15.51 -11.50
C ALA A 376 8.88 15.11 -12.93
N ILE A 377 8.78 16.08 -13.85
CA ILE A 377 8.53 15.80 -15.28
C ILE A 377 9.63 14.90 -15.87
N ALA A 378 10.89 15.14 -15.54
CA ALA A 378 12.01 14.33 -16.01
C ALA A 378 11.95 12.89 -15.49
N ASN A 379 11.63 12.70 -14.21
CA ASN A 379 11.43 11.38 -13.61
C ASN A 379 10.29 10.62 -14.30
N MET A 380 9.13 11.27 -14.50
CA MET A 380 8.00 10.67 -15.21
C MET A 380 8.33 10.34 -16.66
N ALA A 381 9.05 11.24 -17.35
CA ALA A 381 9.48 11.01 -18.72
C ALA A 381 10.45 9.82 -18.83
N LYS A 382 11.27 9.57 -17.81
CA LYS A 382 12.13 8.38 -17.75
C LYS A 382 11.34 7.13 -17.39
N ALA A 383 10.43 7.22 -16.42
CA ALA A 383 9.55 6.13 -16.00
C ALA A 383 8.72 5.59 -17.18
N SER A 384 8.16 6.48 -18.01
CA SER A 384 7.39 6.12 -19.22
C SER A 384 8.17 5.33 -20.29
N LYS A 385 9.51 5.25 -20.17
CA LYS A 385 10.40 4.54 -21.10
C LYS A 385 10.92 3.22 -20.52
N ILE A 386 10.65 2.93 -19.25
CA ILE A 386 11.02 1.66 -18.63
C ILE A 386 10.08 0.58 -19.20
N SER A 387 10.63 -0.59 -19.49
CA SER A 387 9.84 -1.75 -19.90
C SER A 387 9.07 -2.33 -18.70
N GLY A 388 7.80 -2.68 -18.87
CA GLY A 388 7.00 -3.32 -17.81
C GLY A 388 5.71 -2.60 -17.39
N PRO A 389 5.64 -1.25 -17.35
CA PRO A 389 4.41 -0.55 -16.99
C PRO A 389 3.27 -0.87 -17.97
N VAL A 390 2.05 -1.02 -17.45
CA VAL A 390 0.85 -1.23 -18.27
C VAL A 390 0.39 0.09 -18.92
N PRO A 391 -0.50 0.09 -19.93
CA PRO A 391 -0.98 1.33 -20.55
C PRO A 391 -1.48 2.38 -19.54
N ASP A 392 -2.18 1.95 -18.49
CA ASP A 392 -2.65 2.85 -17.42
C ASP A 392 -1.51 3.49 -16.62
N ASP A 393 -0.44 2.75 -16.34
CA ASP A 393 0.76 3.29 -15.66
C ASP A 393 1.44 4.37 -16.52
N ILE A 394 1.48 4.17 -17.84
CA ILE A 394 2.02 5.16 -18.79
C ILE A 394 1.08 6.36 -18.88
N ALA A 395 -0.24 6.12 -18.91
CA ALA A 395 -1.25 7.17 -18.88
C ALA A 395 -1.09 8.07 -17.65
N GLU A 396 -0.87 7.46 -16.48
CA GLU A 396 -0.64 8.16 -15.21
C GLU A 396 0.59 9.06 -15.28
N THR A 397 1.71 8.57 -15.84
CA THR A 397 2.91 9.42 -16.02
C THR A 397 2.61 10.64 -16.90
N HIS A 398 1.76 10.50 -17.93
CA HIS A 398 1.35 11.61 -18.76
C HIS A 398 0.43 12.57 -18.01
N PHE A 399 -0.57 12.04 -17.30
CA PHE A 399 -1.51 12.83 -16.53
C PHE A 399 -0.78 13.74 -15.51
N ILE A 400 0.13 13.15 -14.73
CA ILE A 400 0.92 13.88 -13.73
C ILE A 400 1.85 14.91 -14.40
N ARG A 401 2.44 14.61 -15.57
CA ARG A 401 3.23 15.60 -16.32
C ARG A 401 2.39 16.78 -16.80
N GLY A 402 1.11 16.54 -17.11
CA GLY A 402 0.12 17.58 -17.37
C GLY A 402 -0.05 18.50 -16.16
N ASN A 403 -0.30 17.91 -14.99
CA ASN A 403 -0.44 18.64 -13.71
C ASN A 403 0.82 19.48 -13.42
N CYS A 404 2.02 18.89 -13.52
CA CYS A 404 3.27 19.62 -13.33
C CYS A 404 3.44 20.81 -14.30
N SER A 405 3.00 20.66 -15.55
CA SER A 405 3.06 21.73 -16.55
C SER A 405 2.13 22.89 -16.19
N LEU A 406 0.92 22.59 -15.67
CA LEU A 406 0.00 23.61 -15.15
C LEU A 406 0.55 24.27 -13.88
N LEU A 407 1.12 23.52 -12.94
CA LEU A 407 1.77 24.07 -11.75
C LEU A 407 2.95 25.00 -12.11
N GLN A 408 3.75 24.63 -13.12
CA GLN A 408 4.79 25.51 -13.65
C GLN A 408 4.19 26.77 -14.28
N HIS A 409 3.08 26.66 -15.00
CA HIS A 409 2.37 27.83 -15.54
C HIS A 409 1.84 28.73 -14.42
N ARG A 410 1.37 28.18 -13.30
CA ARG A 410 0.90 28.96 -12.13
C ARG A 410 1.99 29.84 -11.53
N LEU A 411 3.26 29.43 -11.60
CA LEU A 411 4.38 30.26 -11.16
C LEU A 411 4.54 31.57 -11.97
N SER A 412 3.90 31.70 -13.13
CA SER A 412 3.89 32.96 -13.91
C SER A 412 2.92 34.02 -13.37
N HIS A 413 2.06 33.66 -12.42
CA HIS A 413 1.01 34.49 -11.85
C HIS A 413 1.35 34.91 -10.41
N PRO A 414 0.57 35.84 -9.80
CA PRO A 414 0.68 36.11 -8.37
C PRO A 414 0.57 34.83 -7.53
N PRO A 415 1.32 34.73 -6.42
CA PRO A 415 2.27 35.72 -5.90
C PRO A 415 3.69 35.64 -6.49
N ALA A 416 3.99 34.64 -7.34
CA ALA A 416 5.36 34.29 -7.70
C ALA A 416 5.99 35.12 -8.83
N PHE A 417 5.25 35.38 -9.92
CA PHE A 417 5.74 36.10 -11.11
C PHE A 417 7.14 35.64 -11.60
N TYR A 418 7.36 34.32 -11.60
CA TYR A 418 8.66 33.73 -11.88
C TYR A 418 9.00 33.85 -13.38
N GLN A 419 10.12 34.49 -13.70
CA GLN A 419 10.46 34.87 -15.08
C GLN A 419 10.53 33.68 -16.05
N PRO A 420 11.15 32.53 -15.71
CA PRO A 420 11.09 31.35 -16.57
C PRO A 420 9.68 30.85 -16.85
N ALA A 421 8.76 30.93 -15.88
CA ALA A 421 7.38 30.53 -16.08
C ALA A 421 6.64 31.51 -17.02
N ILE A 422 6.86 32.82 -16.86
CA ILE A 422 6.29 33.86 -17.73
C ILE A 422 6.78 33.67 -19.18
N ALA A 423 8.08 33.49 -19.36
CA ALA A 423 8.69 33.31 -20.68
C ALA A 423 8.19 32.05 -21.41
N ASN A 424 7.79 31.01 -20.66
CA ASN A 424 7.34 29.74 -21.22
C ASN A 424 5.82 29.51 -21.09
N ALA A 425 5.04 30.49 -20.64
CA ALA A 425 3.64 30.29 -20.25
C ALA A 425 2.79 29.59 -21.33
N ALA A 426 2.86 30.08 -22.58
CA ALA A 426 2.14 29.47 -23.70
C ALA A 426 2.60 28.04 -24.02
N GLN A 427 3.91 27.75 -23.89
CA GLN A 427 4.45 26.41 -24.11
C GLN A 427 4.06 25.45 -23.00
N LEU A 428 3.97 25.92 -21.75
CA LEU A 428 3.55 25.12 -20.60
C LEU A 428 2.08 24.67 -20.74
N LEU A 429 1.18 25.57 -21.15
CA LEU A 429 -0.22 25.22 -21.44
C LEU A 429 -0.34 24.22 -22.60
N LYS A 430 0.45 24.42 -23.66
CA LYS A 430 0.51 23.47 -24.79
C LYS A 430 1.04 22.10 -24.37
N ASN A 431 2.04 22.06 -23.48
CA ASN A 431 2.56 20.81 -22.94
C ASN A 431 1.50 20.08 -22.12
N ALA A 432 0.79 20.79 -21.23
CA ALA A 432 -0.28 20.22 -20.43
C ALA A 432 -1.36 19.57 -21.31
N ASP A 433 -1.85 20.29 -22.31
CA ASP A 433 -2.83 19.80 -23.30
C ASP A 433 -2.34 18.54 -24.04
N VAL A 434 -1.08 18.51 -24.48
CA VAL A 434 -0.51 17.31 -25.14
C VAL A 434 -0.44 16.13 -24.17
N PHE A 435 0.01 16.35 -22.93
CA PHE A 435 0.13 15.30 -21.94
C PHE A 435 -1.22 14.70 -21.55
N TYR A 436 -2.22 15.52 -21.24
CA TYR A 436 -3.55 15.03 -20.92
C TYR A 436 -4.20 14.27 -22.08
N ARG A 437 -4.05 14.73 -23.33
CA ARG A 437 -4.54 13.97 -24.49
C ARG A 437 -3.84 12.62 -24.67
N ASN A 438 -2.55 12.54 -24.33
CA ASN A 438 -1.84 11.26 -24.36
C ASN A 438 -2.29 10.34 -23.22
N ALA A 439 -2.53 10.88 -22.02
CA ALA A 439 -3.11 10.13 -20.92
C ALA A 439 -4.48 9.54 -21.28
N SER A 440 -5.38 10.37 -21.81
CA SER A 440 -6.71 9.94 -22.26
C SER A 440 -6.68 8.78 -23.28
N LYS A 441 -5.71 8.80 -24.21
CA LYS A 441 -5.59 7.71 -25.21
C LYS A 441 -5.17 6.37 -24.61
N LEU A 442 -4.53 6.39 -23.44
CA LEU A 442 -3.89 5.22 -22.84
C LEU A 442 -4.70 4.63 -21.69
N TYR A 443 -5.37 5.47 -20.89
CA TYR A 443 -6.25 4.99 -19.82
C TYR A 443 -7.27 4.00 -20.38
N GLN A 444 -7.51 2.90 -19.67
CA GLN A 444 -8.57 1.95 -19.98
C GLN A 444 -9.89 2.36 -19.31
N ASP A 445 -9.79 2.95 -18.12
CA ASP A 445 -10.92 3.47 -17.33
C ASP A 445 -11.58 4.67 -18.02
N ASP A 446 -12.87 4.54 -18.37
CA ASP A 446 -13.59 5.56 -19.12
C ASP A 446 -13.77 6.87 -18.35
N GLU A 447 -13.83 6.82 -17.01
CA GLU A 447 -13.89 8.04 -16.21
C GLU A 447 -12.57 8.79 -16.28
N GLN A 448 -11.43 8.11 -16.10
CA GLN A 448 -10.11 8.73 -16.22
C GLN A 448 -9.83 9.29 -17.62
N LYS A 449 -10.35 8.66 -18.68
CA LYS A 449 -10.30 9.24 -20.04
C LYS A 449 -11.03 10.58 -20.11
N VAL A 450 -12.25 10.66 -19.55
CA VAL A 450 -13.05 11.89 -19.58
C VAL A 450 -12.40 12.97 -18.74
N ILE A 451 -11.89 12.65 -17.54
CA ILE A 451 -11.14 13.58 -16.69
C ILE A 451 -9.93 14.14 -17.46
N SER A 452 -9.14 13.27 -18.09
CA SER A 452 -8.00 13.67 -18.92
C SER A 452 -8.42 14.58 -20.08
N HIS A 453 -9.53 14.29 -20.75
CA HIS A 453 -10.06 15.15 -21.81
C HIS A 453 -10.48 16.53 -21.31
N VAL A 454 -11.13 16.59 -20.14
CA VAL A 454 -11.51 17.86 -19.51
C VAL A 454 -10.29 18.69 -19.16
N ARG A 455 -9.28 18.11 -18.49
CA ARG A 455 -8.05 18.86 -18.15
C ARG A 455 -7.29 19.36 -19.39
N ALA A 456 -7.34 18.61 -20.50
CA ALA A 456 -6.82 19.08 -21.80
C ALA A 456 -7.61 20.30 -22.32
N ALA A 457 -8.94 20.25 -22.27
CA ALA A 457 -9.81 21.35 -22.70
C ALA A 457 -9.61 22.61 -21.84
N VAL A 458 -9.45 22.47 -20.53
CA VAL A 458 -9.11 23.57 -19.62
C VAL A 458 -7.78 24.21 -20.01
N SER A 459 -6.76 23.39 -20.32
CA SER A 459 -5.45 23.89 -20.78
C SER A 459 -5.56 24.71 -22.07
N GLN A 460 -6.43 24.30 -23.01
CA GLN A 460 -6.70 25.04 -24.25
C GLN A 460 -7.51 26.32 -24.01
N ALA A 461 -8.48 26.29 -23.09
CA ALA A 461 -9.26 27.47 -22.70
C ALA A 461 -8.35 28.55 -22.11
N LEU A 462 -7.45 28.18 -21.19
CA LEU A 462 -6.42 29.07 -20.64
C LEU A 462 -5.51 29.65 -21.73
N GLN A 463 -5.15 28.86 -22.74
CA GLN A 463 -4.30 29.33 -23.84
C GLN A 463 -5.00 30.37 -24.72
N THR A 464 -6.32 30.26 -24.89
CA THR A 464 -7.12 31.12 -25.76
C THR A 464 -7.84 32.25 -25.03
N GLY A 465 -7.82 32.26 -23.70
CA GLY A 465 -8.62 33.17 -22.88
C GLY A 465 -10.12 32.89 -22.96
N SER A 466 -10.51 31.64 -23.25
CA SER A 466 -11.91 31.23 -23.33
C SER A 466 -12.46 30.83 -21.95
N ASP A 467 -13.79 30.82 -21.81
CA ASP A 467 -14.45 30.35 -20.58
C ASP A 467 -14.12 28.88 -20.28
N ILE A 468 -13.54 28.64 -19.10
CA ILE A 468 -13.05 27.34 -18.66
C ILE A 468 -14.21 26.37 -18.44
N LEU A 469 -15.29 26.83 -17.83
CA LEU A 469 -16.43 25.98 -17.49
C LEU A 469 -17.14 25.49 -18.76
N SER A 470 -17.37 26.38 -19.72
CA SER A 470 -17.95 26.03 -21.03
C SER A 470 -17.06 25.05 -21.80
N ALA A 471 -15.74 25.25 -21.80
CA ALA A 471 -14.80 24.35 -22.46
C ALA A 471 -14.78 22.96 -21.81
N ALA A 472 -14.80 22.89 -20.47
CA ALA A 472 -14.87 21.65 -19.72
C ALA A 472 -16.18 20.90 -19.97
N ALA A 473 -17.32 21.60 -19.90
CA ALA A 473 -18.65 21.00 -20.13
C ALA A 473 -18.80 20.43 -21.55
N ALA A 474 -18.25 21.11 -22.57
CA ALA A 474 -18.25 20.63 -23.95
C ALA A 474 -17.44 19.34 -24.15
N ASN A 475 -16.48 19.05 -23.25
CA ASN A 475 -15.60 17.89 -23.32
C ASN A 475 -15.93 16.79 -22.27
N ALA A 476 -17.06 16.92 -21.58
CA ALA A 476 -17.57 15.95 -20.61
C ALA A 476 -18.94 15.37 -21.03
N PRO A 477 -19.07 14.75 -22.22
CA PRO A 477 -20.37 14.32 -22.74
C PRO A 477 -21.01 13.30 -21.79
N GLY A 478 -22.24 13.60 -21.35
CA GLY A 478 -23.04 12.71 -20.52
C GLY A 478 -22.73 12.74 -19.01
N LYS A 479 -21.80 13.56 -18.53
CA LYS A 479 -21.47 13.68 -17.09
C LYS A 479 -22.28 14.74 -16.33
N GLY A 480 -22.86 15.71 -17.02
CA GLY A 480 -23.66 16.78 -16.41
C GLY A 480 -22.83 17.90 -15.77
N THR A 481 -23.49 19.02 -15.43
CA THR A 481 -22.81 20.24 -14.96
C THR A 481 -22.16 20.08 -13.59
N GLU A 482 -22.81 19.38 -12.65
CA GLU A 482 -22.29 19.16 -11.29
C GLU A 482 -20.95 18.42 -11.31
N TRP A 483 -20.85 17.34 -12.10
CA TRP A 483 -19.60 16.61 -12.27
C TRP A 483 -18.51 17.48 -12.90
N THR A 484 -18.84 18.28 -13.93
CA THR A 484 -17.87 19.19 -14.56
C THR A 484 -17.37 20.25 -13.57
N THR A 485 -18.27 20.83 -12.77
CA THR A 485 -17.91 21.79 -11.72
C THR A 485 -16.97 21.15 -10.70
N GLY A 486 -17.30 19.95 -10.22
CA GLY A 486 -16.42 19.20 -9.31
C GLY A 486 -15.02 18.99 -9.90
N GLN A 487 -14.91 18.64 -11.18
CA GLN A 487 -13.58 18.52 -11.82
C GLN A 487 -12.79 19.82 -11.92
N ILE A 488 -13.46 20.96 -12.03
CA ILE A 488 -12.80 22.27 -11.99
C ILE A 488 -12.38 22.61 -10.56
N GLU A 489 -13.23 22.31 -9.58
CA GLU A 489 -12.94 22.47 -8.15
C GLU A 489 -11.71 21.64 -7.76
N ASP A 490 -11.64 20.37 -8.16
CA ASP A 490 -10.47 19.49 -7.98
C ASP A 490 -9.19 20.15 -8.53
N MET A 491 -9.24 20.72 -9.74
CA MET A 491 -8.08 21.41 -10.35
C MET A 491 -7.68 22.68 -9.60
N VAL A 492 -8.62 23.34 -8.91
CA VAL A 492 -8.36 24.53 -8.09
C VAL A 492 -7.75 24.13 -6.75
N GLU A 493 -8.28 23.09 -6.10
CA GLU A 493 -7.77 22.52 -4.86
C GLU A 493 -6.35 21.97 -5.03
N GLU A 494 -6.09 21.29 -6.15
CA GLU A 494 -4.74 20.86 -6.55
C GLU A 494 -3.81 22.03 -6.94
N GLY A 495 -4.32 23.27 -6.97
CA GLY A 495 -3.57 24.48 -7.30
C GLY A 495 -3.15 24.57 -8.77
N LEU A 496 -3.72 23.76 -9.66
CA LEU A 496 -3.39 23.72 -11.10
C LEU A 496 -3.89 24.97 -11.83
N ILE A 497 -5.03 25.50 -11.42
CA ILE A 497 -5.68 26.68 -11.98
C ILE A 497 -6.11 27.64 -10.86
N SER A 498 -6.61 28.82 -11.24
CA SER A 498 -7.21 29.79 -10.33
C SER A 498 -8.49 30.31 -10.94
N LEU A 499 -9.58 30.31 -10.17
CA LEU A 499 -10.87 30.87 -10.60
C LEU A 499 -10.89 32.40 -10.61
N ALA A 500 -9.90 33.04 -9.97
CA ALA A 500 -9.81 34.49 -9.98
C ALA A 500 -9.24 34.99 -11.31
N PHE A 501 -10.11 35.33 -12.27
CA PHE A 501 -9.92 36.41 -13.27
C PHE A 501 -11.26 36.85 -13.90
N GLU A 502 -12.08 37.62 -13.17
CA GLU A 502 -13.01 38.60 -13.78
C GLU A 502 -13.22 39.80 -12.82
N SER A 503 -12.18 40.64 -12.67
CA SER A 503 -12.40 42.05 -12.37
C SER A 503 -11.14 42.86 -12.72
N SER A 504 -10.99 43.17 -14.00
CA SER A 504 -10.23 44.34 -14.46
C SER A 504 -10.73 44.78 -15.84
#